data_AF-A0A8M9QDP0-F1
#
_entry.id   AF-A0A8M9QDP0-F1
#
_cell.length_a   1.000
_cell.length_b   1.000
_cell.length_c   1.000
_cell.angle_alpha   90.00
_cell.angle_beta   90.00
_cell.angle_gamma   90.00
#
_symmetry.space_group_name_H-M   'P 1'
#
loop_
_entity.id
_entity.type
_entity.pdbx_description
1 polymer ?
#
loop_
_entity_poly.entity_id
_entity_poly.type
_entity_poly.pdbx_seq_one_letter_code
_entity_poly.pdbx_strand_id
1 'polypeptide(L)'
;MLPCVYRLQPVLTLLSFTLLTQGENCPAICLCPDPHTVDCSGRGLTRLPDEIPLDVRRLLLADNWIPRIPSDFLVLYSDLVYLDLRNNSLSNIEPGTLSTSSRLVFLDLGCNNLTEIPKGTFGESRSLIKLRLGNNPYLSMVNEDAFMGLTSLRELELERNALSGLQVGALSQLPSLRVVRLEGNPWVCNCNFANLFTWLEENSHKLPNGIDGMECSLPTDGRRVPLSQLSQDSFRECQITLTLTDFLIIIFSGISVSVAAIMASFFLASTVHCFQRWSKGTKGDEEESEE
;
A
#
# COMPACT_ATOMS: atom_id res chain seq x y z
N MET A 1 35.09 -45.50 49.35
CA MET A 1 34.34 -45.28 48.08
C MET A 1 32.96 -45.90 48.31
N LEU A 2 31.81 -45.24 48.38
CA LEU A 2 31.36 -43.98 47.77
C LEU A 2 30.05 -43.54 48.50
N PRO A 3 30.07 -43.01 49.74
CA PRO A 3 28.83 -42.54 50.38
C PRO A 3 28.34 -41.19 49.83
N CYS A 4 29.13 -40.53 48.98
CA CYS A 4 28.80 -39.21 48.43
C CYS A 4 27.82 -39.23 47.25
N VAL A 5 27.54 -40.38 46.62
CA VAL A 5 26.65 -40.42 45.44
C VAL A 5 25.17 -40.45 45.83
N TYR A 6 24.81 -41.00 46.99
CA TYR A 6 23.41 -41.10 47.40
C TYR A 6 22.78 -39.78 47.86
N ARG A 7 23.58 -38.73 48.12
CA ARG A 7 23.08 -37.39 48.50
C ARG A 7 22.78 -36.47 47.31
N LEU A 8 23.13 -36.86 46.08
CA LEU A 8 22.87 -36.07 44.87
C LEU A 8 21.54 -36.41 44.17
N GLN A 9 20.90 -37.53 44.54
CA GLN A 9 19.61 -37.92 43.98
C GLN A 9 18.47 -36.91 44.23
N PRO A 10 18.31 -36.28 45.42
CA PRO A 10 17.24 -35.30 45.60
C PRO A 10 17.51 -33.99 44.84
N VAL A 11 18.78 -33.62 44.62
CA VAL A 11 19.14 -32.37 43.92
C VAL A 11 18.91 -32.51 42.41
N LEU A 12 19.16 -33.69 41.82
CA LEU A 12 18.88 -33.92 40.41
C LEU A 12 17.36 -33.97 40.11
N THR A 13 16.54 -34.47 41.03
CA THR A 13 15.09 -34.48 40.86
C THR A 13 14.47 -33.09 41.06
N LEU A 14 15.07 -32.22 41.87
CA LEU A 14 14.62 -30.83 42.03
C LEU A 14 14.93 -29.97 40.80
N LEU A 15 15.99 -30.27 40.06
CA LEU A 15 16.33 -29.59 38.79
C LEU A 15 15.42 -30.01 37.62
N SER A 16 14.71 -31.13 37.71
CA SER A 16 13.70 -31.52 36.71
C SER A 16 12.31 -30.93 36.95
N PHE A 17 12.06 -30.28 38.10
CA PHE A 17 10.75 -29.71 38.45
C PHE A 17 10.64 -28.19 38.26
N THR A 18 11.65 -27.53 37.69
CA THR A 18 11.38 -26.30 36.91
C THR A 18 10.74 -26.64 35.55
N LEU A 19 9.86 -27.64 35.54
CA LEU A 19 8.82 -27.78 34.55
C LEU A 19 8.08 -26.45 34.58
N LEU A 20 8.37 -25.66 33.55
CA LEU A 20 7.74 -24.41 33.22
C LEU A 20 6.28 -24.49 33.65
N THR A 21 5.86 -23.54 34.47
CA THR A 21 4.46 -23.24 34.68
C THR A 21 3.86 -23.05 33.29
N GLN A 22 3.32 -24.11 32.73
CA GLN A 22 2.56 -24.09 31.50
C GLN A 22 1.42 -23.14 31.82
N GLY A 23 1.45 -21.94 31.25
CA GLY A 23 0.39 -20.95 31.47
C GLY A 23 -0.93 -21.67 31.25
N GLU A 24 -1.87 -21.55 32.21
CA GLU A 24 -3.04 -22.44 32.32
C GLU A 24 -3.93 -22.46 31.07
N ASN A 25 -3.70 -21.57 30.10
CA ASN A 25 -4.47 -21.44 28.85
C ASN A 25 -3.62 -21.56 27.57
N CYS A 26 -2.47 -22.27 27.60
CA CYS A 26 -1.70 -22.51 26.38
C CYS A 26 -2.40 -23.54 25.46
N PRO A 27 -2.63 -23.25 24.17
CA PRO A 27 -3.20 -24.23 23.25
C PRO A 27 -2.33 -25.49 23.16
N ALA A 28 -2.93 -26.68 23.22
CA ALA A 28 -2.21 -27.95 23.34
C ALA A 28 -1.22 -28.25 22.20
N ILE A 29 -1.43 -27.66 21.02
CA ILE A 29 -0.55 -27.82 19.86
C ILE A 29 0.64 -26.83 19.85
N CYS A 30 0.63 -25.85 20.75
CA CYS A 30 1.58 -24.75 20.80
C CYS A 30 2.53 -24.86 21.99
N LEU A 31 3.61 -24.07 21.96
CA LEU A 31 4.54 -23.87 23.06
C LEU A 31 4.36 -22.45 23.59
N CYS A 32 4.25 -22.31 24.92
CA CYS A 32 4.15 -21.01 25.56
C CYS A 32 5.36 -20.81 26.49
N PRO A 33 6.47 -20.24 25.98
CA PRO A 33 7.71 -20.08 26.75
C PRO A 33 7.59 -19.05 27.88
N ASP A 34 6.66 -18.11 27.75
CA ASP A 34 6.30 -17.11 28.75
C ASP A 34 4.78 -16.84 28.70
N PRO A 35 4.20 -16.18 29.72
CA PRO A 35 2.75 -15.99 29.81
C PRO A 35 2.11 -15.22 28.64
N HIS A 36 2.87 -14.43 27.88
CA HIS A 36 2.35 -13.57 26.81
C HIS A 36 2.86 -13.96 25.41
N THR A 37 3.61 -15.06 25.29
CA THR A 37 4.08 -15.60 24.02
C THR A 37 3.44 -16.95 23.76
N VAL A 38 2.81 -17.08 22.60
CA VAL A 38 2.23 -18.32 22.09
C VAL A 38 2.93 -18.66 20.77
N ASP A 39 3.65 -19.77 20.75
CA ASP A 39 4.39 -20.26 19.59
C ASP A 39 3.77 -21.54 19.04
N CYS A 40 3.10 -21.39 17.91
CA CYS A 40 2.44 -22.45 17.16
C CYS A 40 3.13 -22.67 15.80
N SER A 41 4.41 -22.31 15.67
CA SER A 41 5.13 -22.38 14.40
C SER A 41 5.42 -23.84 14.00
N GLY A 42 5.36 -24.15 12.70
CA GLY A 42 5.73 -25.48 12.20
C GLY A 42 4.79 -26.61 12.62
N ARG A 43 3.51 -26.32 12.89
CA ARG A 43 2.53 -27.28 13.45
C ARG A 43 1.57 -27.87 12.42
N GLY A 44 1.73 -27.52 11.14
CA GLY A 44 0.84 -27.98 10.08
C GLY A 44 -0.59 -27.44 10.21
N LEU A 45 -0.75 -26.26 10.83
CA LEU A 45 -2.05 -25.66 11.05
C LEU A 45 -2.69 -25.24 9.73
N THR A 46 -3.91 -25.68 9.47
CA THR A 46 -4.72 -25.27 8.31
C THR A 46 -5.71 -24.14 8.64
N ARG A 47 -5.73 -23.70 9.91
CA ARG A 47 -6.54 -22.61 10.45
C ARG A 47 -5.84 -22.02 11.67
N LEU A 48 -6.22 -20.82 12.06
CA LEU A 48 -5.74 -20.23 13.32
C LEU A 48 -6.16 -21.10 14.51
N PRO A 49 -5.31 -21.26 15.53
CA PRO A 49 -5.64 -22.05 16.70
C PRO A 49 -6.76 -21.39 17.50
N ASP A 50 -7.65 -22.22 18.04
CA ASP A 50 -8.68 -21.79 18.97
C ASP A 50 -8.04 -21.60 20.37
N GLU A 51 -8.72 -20.88 21.27
CA GLU A 51 -8.33 -20.77 22.70
C GLU A 51 -6.97 -20.10 23.00
N ILE A 52 -6.49 -19.20 22.12
CA ILE A 52 -5.33 -18.37 22.44
C ILE A 52 -5.66 -17.45 23.63
N PRO A 53 -4.78 -17.31 24.65
CA PRO A 53 -4.95 -16.35 25.74
C PRO A 53 -5.22 -14.93 25.23
N LEU A 54 -6.21 -14.25 25.80
CA LEU A 54 -6.63 -12.91 25.36
C LEU A 54 -5.56 -11.82 25.60
N ASP A 55 -4.66 -12.06 26.54
CA ASP A 55 -3.54 -11.19 26.91
C ASP A 55 -2.24 -11.52 26.16
N VAL A 56 -2.33 -12.34 25.09
CA VAL A 56 -1.20 -12.64 24.21
C VAL A 56 -0.61 -11.35 23.61
N ARG A 57 0.71 -11.21 23.69
CA ARG A 57 1.45 -10.08 23.09
C ARG A 57 2.28 -10.51 21.91
N ARG A 58 2.73 -11.77 21.87
CA ARG A 58 3.53 -12.34 20.79
C ARG A 58 2.90 -13.64 20.31
N LEU A 59 2.42 -13.64 19.09
CA LEU A 59 1.81 -14.79 18.45
C LEU A 59 2.64 -15.21 17.24
N LEU A 60 3.24 -16.40 17.32
CA LEU A 60 4.08 -16.97 16.28
C LEU A 60 3.33 -18.12 15.60
N LEU A 61 3.02 -17.95 14.33
CA LEU A 61 2.24 -18.88 13.50
C LEU A 61 2.98 -19.21 12.20
N ALA A 62 4.30 -19.01 12.18
CA ALA A 62 5.15 -19.24 11.02
C ALA A 62 5.11 -20.71 10.56
N ASP A 63 5.40 -20.96 9.28
CA ASP A 63 5.60 -22.32 8.75
C ASP A 63 4.37 -23.22 8.93
N ASN A 64 3.20 -22.71 8.55
CA ASN A 64 1.91 -23.41 8.62
C ASN A 64 1.19 -23.34 7.25
N TRP A 65 -0.06 -23.78 7.18
CA TRP A 65 -0.90 -23.77 5.98
C TRP A 65 -2.17 -22.94 6.16
N ILE A 66 -2.10 -21.85 6.92
CA ILE A 66 -3.26 -21.01 7.21
C ILE A 66 -3.62 -20.23 5.94
N PRO A 67 -4.85 -20.38 5.40
CA PRO A 67 -5.23 -19.78 4.11
C PRO A 67 -5.78 -18.35 4.23
N ARG A 68 -6.29 -17.97 5.40
CA ARG A 68 -6.88 -16.65 5.66
C ARG A 68 -6.84 -16.29 7.13
N ILE A 69 -6.89 -14.99 7.41
CA ILE A 69 -7.15 -14.43 8.75
C ILE A 69 -8.63 -13.99 8.76
N PRO A 70 -9.49 -14.54 9.63
CA PRO A 70 -10.84 -14.03 9.83
C PRO A 70 -10.80 -12.56 10.27
N SER A 71 -11.70 -11.73 9.75
CA SER A 71 -11.71 -10.28 10.02
C SER A 71 -11.96 -9.92 11.49
N ASP A 72 -12.60 -10.81 12.25
CA ASP A 72 -12.89 -10.66 13.67
C ASP A 72 -11.79 -11.22 14.60
N PHE A 73 -10.82 -11.96 14.07
CA PHE A 73 -9.80 -12.65 14.88
C PHE A 73 -8.98 -11.66 15.73
N LEU A 74 -8.49 -10.57 15.13
CA LEU A 74 -7.67 -9.58 15.83
C LEU A 74 -8.47 -8.62 16.73
N VAL A 75 -9.80 -8.71 16.71
CA VAL A 75 -10.67 -7.95 17.62
C VAL A 75 -10.52 -8.47 19.05
N LEU A 76 -10.29 -9.79 19.21
CA LEU A 76 -10.17 -10.44 20.52
C LEU A 76 -8.81 -10.20 21.18
N TYR A 77 -7.75 -10.00 20.40
CA TYR A 77 -6.36 -9.89 20.87
C TYR A 77 -5.85 -8.45 20.87
N SER A 78 -6.53 -7.58 21.62
CA SER A 78 -6.22 -6.14 21.66
C SER A 78 -4.83 -5.79 22.23
N ASP A 79 -4.23 -6.71 22.98
CA ASP A 79 -2.89 -6.58 23.56
C ASP A 79 -1.76 -7.07 22.64
N LEU A 80 -2.08 -7.57 21.43
CA LEU A 80 -1.10 -8.12 20.50
C LEU A 80 -0.10 -7.06 20.02
N VAL A 81 1.19 -7.35 20.17
CA VAL A 81 2.32 -6.47 19.80
C VAL A 81 3.12 -7.04 18.63
N TYR A 82 3.23 -8.36 18.54
CA TYR A 82 4.03 -9.06 17.56
C TYR A 82 3.23 -10.21 16.95
N LEU A 83 3.01 -10.16 15.63
CA LEU A 83 2.32 -11.20 14.88
C LEU A 83 3.21 -11.69 13.74
N ASP A 84 3.54 -12.99 13.77
CA ASP A 84 4.31 -13.64 12.71
C ASP A 84 3.47 -14.70 12.02
N LEU A 85 3.11 -14.43 10.77
CA LEU A 85 2.35 -15.31 9.87
C LEU A 85 3.16 -15.66 8.63
N ARG A 86 4.50 -15.55 8.69
CA ARG A 86 5.35 -15.87 7.55
C ARG A 86 5.16 -17.32 7.10
N ASN A 87 5.44 -17.58 5.83
CA ASN A 87 5.44 -18.95 5.28
C ASN A 87 4.13 -19.70 5.58
N ASN A 88 3.01 -19.06 5.21
CA ASN A 88 1.67 -19.61 5.28
C ASN A 88 1.05 -19.64 3.87
N SER A 89 -0.26 -19.88 3.77
CA SER A 89 -0.98 -19.92 2.50
C SER A 89 -1.95 -18.74 2.34
N LEU A 90 -1.68 -17.61 3.00
CA LEU A 90 -2.57 -16.44 2.95
C LEU A 90 -2.65 -15.91 1.52
N SER A 91 -3.86 -15.87 0.95
CA SER A 91 -4.07 -15.37 -0.41
C SER A 91 -4.59 -13.94 -0.48
N ASN A 92 -5.36 -13.51 0.53
CA ASN A 92 -5.95 -12.18 0.65
C ASN A 92 -6.04 -11.76 2.12
N ILE A 93 -6.11 -10.46 2.37
CA ILE A 93 -6.39 -9.89 3.69
C ILE A 93 -7.60 -8.97 3.54
N GLU A 94 -8.66 -9.22 4.32
CA GLU A 94 -9.86 -8.39 4.24
C GLU A 94 -9.57 -6.97 4.75
N PRO A 95 -10.13 -5.92 4.12
CA PRO A 95 -10.06 -4.57 4.67
C PRO A 95 -10.54 -4.52 6.12
N GLY A 96 -9.79 -3.83 6.98
CA GLY A 96 -10.12 -3.70 8.39
C GLY A 96 -9.69 -4.87 9.29
N THR A 97 -9.14 -5.96 8.74
CA THR A 97 -8.65 -7.12 9.54
C THR A 97 -7.73 -6.68 10.67
N LEU A 98 -6.89 -5.66 10.44
CA LEU A 98 -5.92 -5.14 11.42
C LEU A 98 -6.33 -3.80 12.06
N SER A 99 -7.54 -3.31 11.78
CA SER A 99 -7.98 -1.97 12.22
C SER A 99 -8.07 -1.81 13.74
N THR A 100 -8.35 -2.90 14.47
CA THR A 100 -8.48 -2.90 15.93
C THR A 100 -7.16 -3.12 16.66
N SER A 101 -6.09 -3.51 15.94
CA SER A 101 -4.79 -3.85 16.51
C SER A 101 -3.97 -2.61 16.86
N SER A 102 -4.46 -1.84 17.84
CA SER A 102 -3.87 -0.56 18.26
C SER A 102 -2.50 -0.67 18.92
N ARG A 103 -2.07 -1.87 19.35
CA ARG A 103 -0.75 -2.12 19.96
C ARG A 103 0.23 -2.90 19.08
N LEU A 104 -0.19 -3.30 17.88
CA LEU A 104 0.63 -4.12 17.00
C LEU A 104 1.81 -3.31 16.47
N VAL A 105 3.03 -3.71 16.84
CA VAL A 105 4.28 -3.03 16.48
C VAL A 105 4.97 -3.72 15.29
N PHE A 106 4.85 -5.04 15.21
CA PHE A 106 5.50 -5.85 14.19
C PHE A 106 4.50 -6.83 13.58
N LEU A 107 4.43 -6.82 12.25
CA LEU A 107 3.63 -7.74 11.45
C LEU A 107 4.47 -8.35 10.34
N ASP A 108 4.54 -9.67 10.32
CA ASP A 108 5.20 -10.42 9.25
C ASP A 108 4.20 -11.27 8.48
N LEU A 109 4.02 -10.94 7.20
CA LEU A 109 3.18 -11.61 6.22
C LEU A 109 4.02 -12.09 5.03
N GLY A 110 5.35 -12.16 5.18
CA GLY A 110 6.24 -12.59 4.11
C GLY A 110 6.05 -14.08 3.75
N CYS A 111 6.50 -14.47 2.56
CA CYS A 111 6.40 -15.87 2.09
C CYS A 111 4.95 -16.40 2.11
N ASN A 112 3.97 -15.59 1.70
CA ASN A 112 2.57 -16.01 1.54
C ASN A 112 2.18 -15.98 0.05
N ASN A 113 0.88 -16.12 -0.24
CA ASN A 113 0.33 -16.10 -1.60
C ASN A 113 -0.54 -14.85 -1.86
N LEU A 114 -0.23 -13.74 -1.20
CA LEU A 114 -1.03 -12.52 -1.32
C LEU A 114 -1.06 -12.04 -2.76
N THR A 115 -2.23 -11.68 -3.29
CA THR A 115 -2.38 -11.16 -4.66
C THR A 115 -2.42 -9.64 -4.72
N GLU A 116 -3.05 -9.02 -3.72
CA GLU A 116 -3.19 -7.57 -3.62
C GLU A 116 -3.22 -7.09 -2.17
N ILE A 117 -2.85 -5.82 -1.95
CA ILE A 117 -3.11 -5.12 -0.69
C ILE A 117 -4.16 -4.03 -0.95
N PRO A 118 -5.43 -4.26 -0.58
CA PRO A 118 -6.49 -3.27 -0.76
C PRO A 118 -6.36 -2.11 0.23
N LYS A 119 -7.07 -1.01 -0.08
CA LYS A 119 -7.24 0.12 0.83
C LYS A 119 -7.81 -0.33 2.17
N GLY A 120 -7.29 0.22 3.26
CA GLY A 120 -7.84 -0.02 4.60
C GLY A 120 -7.53 -1.39 5.19
N THR A 121 -6.70 -2.22 4.54
CA THR A 121 -6.19 -3.50 5.07
C THR A 121 -5.66 -3.33 6.50
N PHE A 122 -4.85 -2.29 6.71
CA PHE A 122 -4.21 -2.01 8.01
C PHE A 122 -4.98 -1.01 8.88
N GLY A 123 -6.06 -0.40 8.38
CA GLY A 123 -6.81 0.66 9.06
C GLY A 123 -5.90 1.77 9.63
N GLU A 124 -6.23 2.29 10.82
CA GLU A 124 -5.38 3.23 11.55
C GLU A 124 -4.43 2.53 12.54
N SER A 125 -3.66 1.53 12.08
CA SER A 125 -2.64 0.90 12.94
C SER A 125 -1.46 1.85 13.20
N ARG A 126 -1.68 2.83 14.08
CA ARG A 126 -0.73 3.90 14.42
C ARG A 126 0.48 3.41 15.21
N SER A 127 0.46 2.19 15.74
CA SER A 127 1.57 1.60 16.48
C SER A 127 2.50 0.75 15.62
N LEU A 128 2.10 0.40 14.40
CA LEU A 128 2.89 -0.47 13.53
C LEU A 128 4.19 0.23 13.14
N ILE A 129 5.33 -0.40 13.48
CA ILE A 129 6.68 0.11 13.19
C ILE A 129 7.29 -0.65 12.01
N LYS A 130 7.00 -1.95 11.91
CA LYS A 130 7.59 -2.81 10.89
C LYS A 130 6.55 -3.73 10.26
N LEU A 131 6.48 -3.66 8.93
CA LEU A 131 5.57 -4.44 8.11
C LEU A 131 6.37 -5.19 7.05
N ARG A 132 6.22 -6.51 7.03
CA ARG A 132 6.86 -7.37 6.03
C ARG A 132 5.84 -8.03 5.13
N LEU A 133 6.00 -7.79 3.84
CA LEU A 133 5.18 -8.31 2.75
C LEU A 133 6.05 -8.89 1.63
N GLY A 134 7.36 -9.09 1.87
CA GLY A 134 8.27 -9.62 0.87
C GLY A 134 8.05 -11.11 0.57
N ASN A 135 8.50 -11.57 -0.59
CA ASN A 135 8.38 -12.96 -1.06
C ASN A 135 6.92 -13.44 -1.18
N ASN A 136 6.00 -12.58 -1.61
CA ASN A 136 4.65 -12.93 -2.06
C ASN A 136 4.63 -12.97 -3.60
N PRO A 137 4.80 -14.15 -4.22
CA PRO A 137 5.04 -14.27 -5.67
C PRO A 137 3.85 -13.87 -6.54
N TYR A 138 2.65 -13.72 -5.96
CA TYR A 138 1.44 -13.28 -6.67
C TYR A 138 1.08 -11.82 -6.39
N LEU A 139 1.81 -11.13 -5.51
CA LEU A 139 1.44 -9.78 -5.08
C LEU A 139 1.78 -8.79 -6.19
N SER A 140 0.79 -8.45 -7.01
CA SER A 140 0.95 -7.61 -8.19
C SER A 140 0.39 -6.20 -8.02
N MET A 141 -0.40 -5.96 -6.97
CA MET A 141 -1.08 -4.68 -6.78
C MET A 141 -1.07 -4.24 -5.31
N VAL A 142 -0.68 -2.99 -5.09
CA VAL A 142 -0.81 -2.29 -3.80
C VAL A 142 -1.63 -1.03 -4.08
N ASN A 143 -2.76 -0.89 -3.40
CA ASN A 143 -3.60 0.30 -3.54
C ASN A 143 -2.86 1.56 -3.08
N GLU A 144 -3.13 2.72 -3.69
CA GLU A 144 -2.52 4.00 -3.31
C GLU A 144 -2.73 4.36 -1.83
N ASP A 145 -3.88 3.97 -1.28
CA ASP A 145 -4.26 4.21 0.10
C ASP A 145 -4.10 2.95 0.98
N ALA A 146 -3.36 1.94 0.51
CA ALA A 146 -3.17 0.68 1.24
C ALA A 146 -2.56 0.90 2.64
N PHE A 147 -1.59 1.80 2.73
CA PHE A 147 -0.82 2.09 3.95
C PHE A 147 -1.29 3.36 4.68
N MET A 148 -2.45 3.90 4.29
CA MET A 148 -3.05 5.07 4.93
C MET A 148 -3.24 4.82 6.42
N GLY A 149 -2.78 5.76 7.27
CA GLY A 149 -2.92 5.68 8.73
C GLY A 149 -1.74 5.03 9.46
N LEU A 150 -0.78 4.43 8.75
CA LEU A 150 0.43 3.82 9.34
C LEU A 150 1.49 4.85 9.73
N THR A 151 1.13 5.81 10.58
CA THR A 151 1.95 7.00 10.89
C THR A 151 3.26 6.69 11.60
N SER A 152 3.37 5.55 12.27
CA SER A 152 4.59 5.13 12.98
C SER A 152 5.46 4.16 12.21
N LEU A 153 5.06 3.76 11.00
CA LEU A 153 5.77 2.75 10.22
C LEU A 153 7.14 3.29 9.82
N ARG A 154 8.18 2.52 10.15
CA ARG A 154 9.59 2.84 9.88
C ARG A 154 10.20 1.92 8.85
N GLU A 155 9.75 0.67 8.78
CA GLU A 155 10.28 -0.33 7.85
C GLU A 155 9.15 -1.02 7.10
N LEU A 156 9.20 -0.91 5.77
CA LEU A 156 8.29 -1.56 4.83
C LEU A 156 9.10 -2.45 3.88
N GLU A 157 8.85 -3.75 3.96
CA GLU A 157 9.52 -4.76 3.13
C GLU A 157 8.53 -5.28 2.07
N LEU A 158 8.76 -4.92 0.80
CA LEU A 158 7.95 -5.30 -0.38
C LEU A 158 8.83 -5.96 -1.47
N GLU A 159 10.01 -6.47 -1.11
CA GLU A 159 10.93 -7.12 -2.03
C GLU A 159 10.41 -8.49 -2.51
N ARG A 160 10.85 -8.89 -3.71
CA ARG A 160 10.58 -10.21 -4.30
C ARG A 160 9.09 -10.54 -4.39
N ASN A 161 8.31 -9.56 -4.82
CA ASN A 161 6.89 -9.71 -5.15
C ASN A 161 6.70 -9.68 -6.68
N ALA A 162 5.46 -9.59 -7.15
CA ALA A 162 5.10 -9.49 -8.56
C ALA A 162 4.67 -8.07 -8.97
N LEU A 163 5.14 -7.03 -8.26
CA LEU A 163 4.74 -5.65 -8.51
C LEU A 163 5.30 -5.15 -9.85
N SER A 164 4.42 -4.91 -10.82
CA SER A 164 4.77 -4.26 -12.09
C SER A 164 4.81 -2.74 -12.00
N GLY A 165 4.20 -2.17 -10.96
CA GLY A 165 4.17 -0.75 -10.66
C GLY A 165 3.68 -0.50 -9.24
N LEU A 166 4.12 0.62 -8.65
CA LEU A 166 3.72 1.06 -7.32
C LEU A 166 3.50 2.57 -7.37
N GLN A 167 2.31 3.00 -6.96
CA GLN A 167 1.99 4.42 -6.94
C GLN A 167 2.72 5.10 -5.78
N VAL A 168 3.32 6.26 -6.05
CA VAL A 168 4.08 7.03 -5.05
C VAL A 168 3.21 7.42 -3.86
N GLY A 169 1.90 7.61 -4.06
CA GLY A 169 0.93 7.89 -3.00
C GLY A 169 0.98 6.88 -1.84
N ALA A 170 1.18 5.60 -2.13
CA ALA A 170 1.29 4.57 -1.09
C ALA A 170 2.51 4.78 -0.17
N LEU A 171 3.61 5.31 -0.70
CA LEU A 171 4.84 5.56 0.05
C LEU A 171 4.86 6.95 0.70
N SER A 172 4.28 7.95 0.05
CA SER A 172 4.24 9.34 0.55
C SER A 172 3.33 9.51 1.78
N GLN A 173 2.40 8.58 1.99
CA GLN A 173 1.52 8.51 3.17
C GLN A 173 2.22 8.06 4.46
N LEU A 174 3.50 7.69 4.41
CA LEU A 174 4.26 7.11 5.52
C LEU A 174 5.28 8.11 6.11
N PRO A 175 4.88 9.01 7.02
CA PRO A 175 5.73 10.12 7.48
C PRO A 175 6.95 9.66 8.29
N SER A 176 6.87 8.51 8.96
CA SER A 176 7.95 7.97 9.78
C SER A 176 8.87 6.99 9.05
N LEU A 177 8.67 6.79 7.73
CA LEU A 177 9.34 5.75 6.96
C LEU A 177 10.84 6.01 6.86
N ARG A 178 11.63 5.00 7.23
CA ARG A 178 13.10 5.04 7.24
C ARG A 178 13.73 4.00 6.33
N VAL A 179 13.09 2.85 6.19
CA VAL A 179 13.60 1.72 5.43
C VAL A 179 12.50 1.21 4.50
N VAL A 180 12.83 1.13 3.22
CA VAL A 180 11.97 0.54 2.20
C VAL A 180 12.79 -0.47 1.40
N ARG A 181 12.21 -1.66 1.20
CA ARG A 181 12.77 -2.68 0.30
C ARG A 181 11.79 -2.96 -0.83
N LEU A 182 12.27 -2.87 -2.06
CA LEU A 182 11.48 -2.95 -3.30
C LEU A 182 12.19 -3.81 -4.36
N GLU A 183 13.34 -4.39 -4.03
CA GLU A 183 14.16 -5.17 -4.94
C GLU A 183 13.45 -6.44 -5.40
N GLY A 184 13.82 -6.97 -6.57
CA GLY A 184 13.28 -8.25 -7.05
C GLY A 184 11.80 -8.22 -7.48
N ASN A 185 11.26 -7.03 -7.77
CA ASN A 185 9.94 -6.87 -8.39
C ASN A 185 10.07 -6.70 -9.92
N PRO A 186 9.12 -7.23 -10.72
CA PRO A 186 9.12 -7.13 -12.18
C PRO A 186 8.60 -5.76 -12.65
N TRP A 187 9.27 -4.67 -12.24
CA TRP A 187 8.88 -3.32 -12.60
C TRP A 187 8.77 -3.13 -14.12
N VAL A 188 7.81 -2.33 -14.57
CA VAL A 188 7.64 -1.96 -15.98
C VAL A 188 8.04 -0.49 -16.14
N CYS A 189 8.98 -0.18 -17.04
CA CYS A 189 9.48 1.18 -17.29
C CYS A 189 8.44 2.05 -18.02
N ASN A 190 7.30 2.32 -17.38
CA ASN A 190 6.22 3.16 -17.90
C ASN A 190 6.13 4.49 -17.12
N CYS A 191 5.14 5.32 -17.45
CA CYS A 191 4.97 6.62 -16.81
C CYS A 191 4.59 6.55 -15.32
N ASN A 192 3.97 5.46 -14.86
CA ASN A 192 3.75 5.26 -13.42
C ASN A 192 5.08 4.99 -12.70
N PHE A 193 5.93 4.14 -13.30
CA PHE A 193 7.26 3.86 -12.78
C PHE A 193 8.16 5.10 -12.79
N ALA A 194 8.01 6.03 -13.73
CA ALA A 194 8.75 7.29 -13.74
C ALA A 194 8.60 8.08 -12.43
N ASN A 195 7.38 8.14 -11.89
CA ASN A 195 7.11 8.79 -10.61
C ASN A 195 7.78 8.05 -9.45
N LEU A 196 7.68 6.71 -9.45
CA LEU A 196 8.37 5.87 -8.46
C LEU A 196 9.89 6.05 -8.53
N PHE A 197 10.47 6.08 -9.73
CA PHE A 197 11.89 6.27 -9.96
C PHE A 197 12.37 7.60 -9.37
N THR A 198 11.64 8.70 -9.65
CA THR A 198 11.93 10.01 -9.06
C THR A 198 11.89 9.96 -7.53
N TRP A 199 10.86 9.31 -6.97
CA TRP A 199 10.76 9.14 -5.52
C TRP A 199 11.93 8.34 -4.95
N LEU A 200 12.39 7.28 -5.64
CA LEU A 200 13.53 6.46 -5.22
C LEU A 200 14.84 7.26 -5.22
N GLU A 201 15.06 8.12 -6.21
CA GLU A 201 16.23 9.00 -6.27
C GLU A 201 16.23 10.01 -5.10
N GLU A 202 15.09 10.70 -4.89
CA GLU A 202 14.90 11.66 -3.79
C GLU A 202 15.00 11.02 -2.39
N ASN A 203 14.60 9.75 -2.28
CA ASN A 203 14.55 9.00 -1.02
C ASN A 203 15.63 7.90 -0.95
N SER A 204 16.73 8.05 -1.67
CA SER A 204 17.82 7.05 -1.74
C SER A 204 18.37 6.63 -0.37
N HIS A 205 18.42 7.54 0.60
CA HIS A 205 18.81 7.27 1.99
C HIS A 205 17.89 6.29 2.74
N LYS A 206 16.68 6.01 2.23
CA LYS A 206 15.73 5.04 2.79
C LYS A 206 15.88 3.63 2.21
N LEU A 207 16.75 3.45 1.22
CA LEU A 207 16.97 2.19 0.51
C LEU A 207 18.29 1.56 1.00
N PRO A 208 18.27 0.52 1.87
CA PRO A 208 19.50 -0.03 2.44
C PRO A 208 20.48 -0.58 1.40
N ASN A 209 19.97 -1.14 0.29
CA ASN A 209 20.78 -1.68 -0.80
C ASN A 209 20.84 -0.74 -2.02
N GLY A 210 20.33 0.49 -1.91
CA GLY A 210 20.23 1.42 -3.04
C GLY A 210 19.33 0.93 -4.17
N ILE A 211 19.57 1.45 -5.37
CA ILE A 211 18.82 1.12 -6.61
C ILE A 211 19.59 0.18 -7.56
N ASP A 212 20.87 -0.11 -7.28
CA ASP A 212 21.76 -0.82 -8.21
C ASP A 212 21.29 -2.24 -8.52
N GLY A 213 20.62 -2.89 -7.57
CA GLY A 213 20.05 -4.23 -7.74
C GLY A 213 18.65 -4.27 -8.34
N MET A 214 18.09 -3.11 -8.73
CA MET A 214 16.76 -3.02 -9.31
C MET A 214 16.83 -2.87 -10.83
N GLU A 215 15.87 -3.49 -11.50
CA GLU A 215 15.71 -3.42 -12.96
C GLU A 215 14.24 -3.13 -13.27
N CYS A 216 13.97 -2.50 -14.40
CA CYS A 216 12.63 -2.45 -14.97
C CYS A 216 12.63 -3.00 -16.41
N SER A 217 11.50 -3.52 -16.85
CA SER A 217 11.28 -4.06 -18.19
C SER A 217 10.65 -2.99 -19.10
N LEU A 218 11.20 -2.83 -20.31
CA LEU A 218 10.68 -1.88 -21.28
C LEU A 218 9.32 -2.36 -21.82
N PRO A 219 8.27 -1.50 -21.89
CA PRO A 219 6.94 -1.89 -22.38
C PRO A 219 6.91 -2.39 -23.83
N THR A 220 7.88 -2.00 -24.66
CA THR A 220 7.90 -2.27 -26.10
C THR A 220 8.45 -3.65 -26.46
N ASP A 221 9.49 -4.11 -25.76
CA ASP A 221 10.23 -5.36 -26.08
C ASP A 221 10.48 -6.25 -24.85
N GLY A 222 10.07 -5.83 -23.65
CA GLY A 222 10.27 -6.58 -22.41
C GLY A 222 11.73 -6.65 -21.92
N ARG A 223 12.69 -6.10 -22.68
CA ARG A 223 14.10 -6.01 -22.27
C ARG A 223 14.23 -5.32 -20.92
N ARG A 224 14.98 -5.95 -20.01
CA ARG A 224 15.28 -5.39 -18.69
C ARG A 224 16.43 -4.40 -18.76
N VAL A 225 16.30 -3.31 -18.03
CA VAL A 225 17.27 -2.23 -17.91
C VAL A 225 17.53 -1.98 -16.43
N PRO A 226 18.79 -2.02 -15.97
CA PRO A 226 19.15 -1.63 -14.61
C PRO A 226 18.78 -0.18 -14.33
N LEU A 227 18.26 0.13 -13.14
CA LEU A 227 17.86 1.50 -12.80
C LEU A 227 19.03 2.48 -12.80
N SER A 228 20.25 2.00 -12.56
CA SER A 228 21.48 2.81 -12.64
C SER A 228 21.79 3.33 -14.05
N GLN A 229 21.18 2.78 -15.09
CA GLN A 229 21.31 3.27 -16.48
C GLN A 229 20.20 4.24 -16.88
N LEU A 230 19.18 4.40 -16.03
CA LEU A 230 18.08 5.31 -16.28
C LEU A 230 18.41 6.69 -15.70
N SER A 231 17.77 7.69 -16.29
CA SER A 231 17.81 9.08 -15.84
C SER A 231 16.43 9.68 -15.92
N GLN A 232 16.22 10.85 -15.30
CA GLN A 232 14.96 11.58 -15.42
C GLN A 232 14.59 11.87 -16.90
N ASP A 233 15.59 12.08 -17.78
CA ASP A 233 15.38 12.25 -19.23
C ASP A 233 14.82 11.00 -19.91
N SER A 234 15.08 9.81 -19.35
CA SER A 234 14.55 8.54 -19.89
C SER A 234 13.02 8.50 -19.86
N PHE A 235 12.38 9.35 -19.05
CA PHE A 235 10.93 9.44 -18.90
C PHE A 235 10.34 10.78 -19.38
N ARG A 236 11.08 11.55 -20.19
CA ARG A 236 10.63 12.89 -20.64
C ARG A 236 9.29 12.87 -21.37
N GLU A 237 9.01 11.82 -22.14
CA GLU A 237 7.75 11.65 -22.87
C GLU A 237 6.55 11.37 -21.95
N CYS A 238 6.78 11.01 -20.69
CA CYS A 238 5.74 10.81 -19.68
C CYS A 238 5.33 12.11 -18.97
N GLN A 239 6.19 13.14 -19.01
CA GLN A 239 5.77 14.45 -18.54
C GLN A 239 4.80 15.00 -19.58
N ILE A 240 3.50 14.95 -19.27
CA ILE A 240 2.47 15.72 -19.97
C ILE A 240 2.76 17.20 -19.68
N THR A 241 3.81 17.70 -20.29
CA THR A 241 4.08 19.11 -20.43
C THR A 241 3.43 19.47 -21.74
N LEU A 242 2.26 20.11 -21.67
CA LEU A 242 1.75 20.85 -22.81
C LEU A 242 2.90 21.73 -23.29
N THR A 243 3.36 21.52 -24.52
CA THR A 243 4.40 22.34 -25.09
C THR A 243 3.91 23.79 -25.16
N LEU A 244 4.82 24.77 -25.26
CA LEU A 244 4.40 26.16 -25.48
C LEU A 244 3.50 26.27 -26.72
N THR A 245 3.73 25.44 -27.74
CA THR A 245 2.87 25.33 -28.91
C THR A 245 1.48 24.81 -28.55
N ASP A 246 1.36 23.78 -27.71
CA ASP A 246 0.06 23.29 -27.24
C ASP A 246 -0.69 24.35 -26.43
N PHE A 247 0.01 25.07 -25.55
CA PHE A 247 -0.56 26.22 -24.83
C PHE A 247 -1.03 27.31 -25.79
N LEU A 248 -0.23 27.67 -26.80
CA LEU A 248 -0.62 28.64 -27.82
C LEU A 248 -1.83 28.15 -28.61
N ILE A 249 -1.89 26.87 -29.01
CA ILE A 249 -3.04 26.29 -29.70
C ILE A 249 -4.30 26.36 -28.83
N ILE A 250 -4.21 25.99 -27.54
CA ILE A 250 -5.33 26.08 -26.59
C ILE A 250 -5.79 27.52 -26.44
N ILE A 251 -4.87 28.47 -26.29
CA ILE A 251 -5.17 29.90 -26.14
C ILE A 251 -5.78 30.47 -27.43
N PHE A 252 -5.17 30.24 -28.59
CA PHE A 252 -5.64 30.79 -29.86
C PHE A 252 -6.97 30.16 -30.30
N SER A 253 -7.16 28.86 -30.11
CA SER A 253 -8.45 28.22 -30.38
C SER A 253 -9.53 28.79 -29.46
N GLY A 254 -9.26 28.93 -28.15
CA GLY A 254 -10.18 29.55 -27.19
C GLY A 254 -10.52 31.00 -27.52
N ILE A 255 -9.53 31.81 -27.89
CA ILE A 255 -9.72 33.21 -28.32
C ILE A 255 -10.53 33.26 -29.63
N SER A 256 -10.21 32.41 -30.61
CA SER A 256 -10.89 32.41 -31.92
C SER A 256 -12.38 32.08 -31.79
N VAL A 257 -12.73 31.08 -30.96
CA VAL A 257 -14.12 30.71 -30.66
C VAL A 257 -14.83 31.86 -29.94
N SER A 258 -14.16 32.51 -28.99
CA SER A 258 -14.71 33.66 -28.26
C SER A 258 -14.99 34.86 -29.18
N VAL A 259 -14.04 35.18 -30.06
CA VAL A 259 -14.20 36.26 -31.06
C VAL A 259 -15.33 35.95 -32.03
N ALA A 260 -15.39 34.73 -32.55
CA ALA A 260 -16.47 34.31 -33.45
C ALA A 260 -17.85 34.41 -32.76
N ALA A 261 -17.96 34.01 -31.48
CA ALA A 261 -19.19 34.12 -30.71
C ALA A 261 -19.61 35.59 -30.45
N ILE A 262 -18.65 36.47 -30.12
CA ILE A 262 -18.91 37.91 -29.94
C ILE A 262 -19.38 38.53 -31.26
N MET A 263 -18.70 38.24 -32.37
CA MET A 263 -19.07 38.76 -33.68
C MET A 263 -20.46 38.29 -34.10
N ALA A 264 -20.75 36.99 -33.96
CA ALA A 264 -22.08 36.45 -34.25
C ALA A 264 -23.17 37.13 -33.39
N SER A 265 -22.90 37.35 -32.10
CA SER A 265 -23.82 38.04 -31.19
C SER A 265 -24.07 39.49 -31.62
N PHE A 266 -23.02 40.20 -32.05
CA PHE A 266 -23.13 41.58 -32.56
C PHE A 266 -23.94 41.66 -33.86
N PHE A 267 -23.74 40.72 -34.79
CA PHE A 267 -24.53 40.64 -36.02
C PHE A 267 -26.00 40.33 -35.74
N LEU A 268 -26.28 39.41 -34.81
CA LEU A 268 -27.64 39.11 -34.38
C LEU A 268 -28.31 40.34 -33.71
N ALA A 269 -27.60 41.04 -32.82
CA ALA A 269 -28.14 42.26 -32.20
C ALA A 269 -28.42 43.37 -33.22
N SER A 270 -27.52 43.56 -34.19
CA SER A 270 -27.67 44.57 -35.24
C SER A 270 -28.82 44.28 -36.19
N THR A 271 -28.98 43.02 -36.60
CA THR A 271 -30.10 42.60 -37.47
C THR A 271 -31.44 42.76 -36.75
N VAL A 272 -31.53 42.37 -35.47
CA VAL A 272 -32.73 42.61 -34.64
C VAL A 272 -33.05 44.10 -34.55
N HIS A 273 -32.05 44.96 -34.31
CA HIS A 273 -32.24 46.41 -34.24
C HIS A 273 -32.73 46.99 -35.58
N CYS A 274 -32.18 46.52 -36.72
CA CYS A 274 -32.65 46.91 -38.05
C CYS A 274 -34.11 46.50 -38.30
N PHE A 275 -34.49 45.26 -37.96
CA PHE A 275 -35.89 44.82 -38.07
C PHE A 275 -36.84 45.63 -37.17
N GLN A 276 -36.44 45.94 -35.94
CA GLN A 276 -37.24 46.80 -35.06
C GLN A 276 -37.41 48.22 -35.61
N ARG A 277 -36.35 48.82 -36.17
CA ARG A 277 -36.41 50.15 -36.78
C ARG A 277 -37.27 50.17 -38.04
N TRP A 278 -37.18 49.13 -38.86
CA TRP A 278 -38.01 48.99 -40.06
C TRP A 278 -39.49 48.82 -39.69
N SER A 279 -39.81 47.97 -38.71
CA SER A 279 -41.18 47.78 -38.21
C SER A 279 -41.77 49.07 -37.62
N LYS A 280 -40.98 49.88 -36.91
CA LYS A 280 -41.42 51.19 -36.43
C LYS A 280 -41.65 52.19 -37.56
N GLY A 281 -40.80 52.18 -38.60
CA GLY A 281 -41.00 53.02 -39.79
C GLY A 281 -42.30 52.70 -40.50
N THR A 282 -42.58 51.42 -40.78
CA THR A 282 -43.85 51.00 -41.41
C THR A 282 -45.07 51.35 -40.56
N LYS A 283 -45.00 51.26 -39.23
CA LYS A 283 -46.12 51.68 -38.37
C LYS A 283 -46.33 53.20 -38.34
N GLY A 284 -45.25 53.99 -38.38
CA GLY A 284 -45.36 55.44 -38.48
C GLY A 284 -45.94 55.90 -39.82
N ASP A 285 -45.55 55.25 -40.91
CA ASP A 285 -46.09 55.53 -42.25
C ASP A 285 -47.58 55.12 -42.36
N GLU A 286 -47.99 54.02 -41.71
CA GLU A 286 -49.40 53.61 -41.63
C GLU A 286 -50.24 54.62 -40.83
N GLU A 287 -49.75 55.08 -39.67
CA GLU A 287 -50.46 56.09 -38.84
C GLU A 287 -50.54 57.47 -39.52
N GLU A 288 -49.51 57.92 -40.26
CA GLU A 288 -49.57 59.19 -41.03
C GLU A 288 -50.47 59.12 -42.28
N SER A 289 -50.77 57.91 -42.78
CA SER A 289 -51.65 57.73 -43.95
C SER A 289 -53.15 57.65 -43.60
N GLU A 290 -53.50 57.58 -42.32
CA GLU A 290 -54.89 57.50 -41.84
C GLU A 290 -55.44 58.82 -41.25
N GLU A 291 -54.68 59.93 -41.24
CA GLU A 291 -55.16 61.29 -40.91
C GLU A 291 -55.43 62.16 -42.15
#